data_AF-G8NYS2-F1
#
_entry.id   AF-G8NYS2-F1
#
_cell.length_a   1.000
_cell.length_b   1.000
_cell.length_c   1.000
_cell.angle_alpha   90.00
_cell.angle_beta   90.00
_cell.angle_gamma   90.00
#
_symmetry.space_group_name_H-M   'P 1'
#
loop_
_entity.id
_entity.type
_entity.pdbx_description
1 polymer ?
#
loop_
_entity_poly.entity_id
_entity_poly.type
_entity_poly.pdbx_seq_one_letter_code
_entity_poly.pdbx_strand_id
1 'polypeptide(L)'
;MTFVSRLEPMMAFLLKGLLSALDEEEREAVAGDLLEAHESPLASVLQVLGLVLRRQLNHWARWQPWLVFIAVVTPLAVVLSQTAREFAGWAAVYSWMLINNTDATLLRTPGFWHGALEYGGAIVKFGLVLFCCSWVCGRLIAKLSRHTRLSMGLLLLVISLLVNIIGIPSHARAFLIHANDRYFPNGPVFALAFYRTWFPLILFVLTVLIPFLLAMIPTKTSIRESKPVSILLSCSTVFVTVGLMEQPWLLREIWSWQIIPAPWVHLPYLLPFASIGPACYLLWRFGQRSCNNFSPRARRLPKRAGPA
;
A
#
# COMPACT_ATOMS: atom_id res chain seq x y z
N MET A 1 0.95 -14.93 36.55
CA MET A 1 2.22 -15.04 35.78
C MET A 1 2.05 -15.25 34.26
N THR A 2 0.86 -15.52 33.71
CA THR A 2 0.66 -15.84 32.28
C THR A 2 0.43 -14.64 31.33
N PHE A 3 0.13 -13.44 31.86
CA PHE A 3 -0.12 -12.25 31.02
C PHE A 3 1.18 -11.55 30.60
N VAL A 4 2.17 -11.50 31.50
CA VAL A 4 3.48 -10.85 31.26
C VAL A 4 4.24 -11.57 30.14
N SER A 5 4.21 -12.90 30.10
CA SER A 5 4.89 -13.69 29.06
C SER A 5 4.31 -13.51 27.65
N ARG A 6 3.03 -13.09 27.51
CA ARG A 6 2.44 -12.76 26.20
C ARG A 6 2.84 -11.38 25.69
N LEU A 7 3.19 -10.45 26.57
CA LEU A 7 3.54 -9.08 26.18
C LEU A 7 4.98 -8.97 25.67
N GLU A 8 5.90 -9.80 26.16
CA GLU A 8 7.30 -9.80 25.73
C GLU A 8 7.52 -9.88 24.22
N PRO A 9 6.91 -10.82 23.46
CA PRO A 9 7.13 -10.89 22.01
C PRO A 9 6.57 -9.66 21.28
N MET A 10 5.46 -9.10 21.77
CA MET A 10 4.87 -7.89 21.18
C MET A 10 5.76 -6.68 21.44
N MET A 11 6.26 -6.50 22.66
CA MET A 11 7.18 -5.42 23.00
C MET A 11 8.51 -5.54 22.25
N ALA A 12 9.06 -6.75 22.13
CA ALA A 12 10.27 -7.00 21.35
C ALA A 12 10.06 -6.66 19.86
N PHE A 13 8.89 -6.98 19.30
CA PHE A 13 8.53 -6.61 17.94
C PHE A 13 8.41 -5.08 17.77
N LEU A 14 7.73 -4.40 18.69
CA LEU A 14 7.62 -2.93 18.69
C LEU A 14 8.98 -2.27 18.80
N LEU A 15 9.82 -2.72 19.73
CA LEU A 15 11.17 -2.21 19.93
C LEU A 15 12.01 -2.39 18.67
N LYS A 16 11.96 -3.58 18.04
CA LYS A 16 12.64 -3.83 16.76
C LYS A 16 12.15 -2.90 15.65
N GLY A 17 10.85 -2.62 15.61
CA GLY A 17 10.24 -1.65 14.70
C GLY A 17 10.78 -0.24 14.92
N LEU A 18 10.78 0.23 16.17
CA LEU A 18 11.28 1.56 16.54
C LEU A 18 12.79 1.70 16.29
N LEU A 19 13.58 0.70 16.67
CA LEU A 19 15.01 0.64 16.39
C LEU A 19 15.30 0.66 14.88
N SER A 20 14.44 0.03 14.06
CA SER A 20 14.59 0.10 12.59
C SER A 20 14.31 1.48 11.99
N ALA A 21 13.71 2.39 12.76
CA ALA A 21 13.45 3.77 12.39
C ALA A 21 14.65 4.70 12.65
N LEU A 22 15.58 4.28 13.51
CA LEU A 22 16.82 4.99 13.78
C LEU A 22 17.86 4.66 12.69
N ASP A 23 18.83 5.56 12.53
CA ASP A 23 19.99 5.31 11.66
C ASP A 23 20.84 4.17 12.22
N GLU A 24 21.64 3.52 11.37
CA GLU A 24 22.35 2.28 11.72
C GLU A 24 23.25 2.45 12.97
N GLU A 25 24.04 3.52 13.00
CA GLU A 25 24.98 3.84 14.08
C GLU A 25 24.26 4.10 15.41
N GLU A 26 23.12 4.79 15.34
CA GLU A 26 22.32 5.13 16.52
C GLU A 26 21.55 3.95 17.05
N ARG A 27 21.12 3.07 16.15
CA ARG A 27 20.47 1.84 16.52
C ARG A 27 21.42 0.95 17.32
N GLU A 28 22.69 0.90 16.94
CA GLU A 28 23.73 0.18 17.68
C GLU A 28 24.00 0.82 19.05
N ALA A 29 24.14 2.15 19.10
CA ALA A 29 24.33 2.87 20.35
C ALA A 29 23.15 2.69 21.32
N VAL A 30 21.92 2.95 20.87
CA VAL A 30 20.70 2.81 21.69
C VAL A 30 20.48 1.36 22.11
N ALA A 31 20.81 0.38 21.26
CA ALA A 31 20.73 -1.03 21.65
C ALA A 31 21.75 -1.38 22.75
N GLY A 32 22.94 -0.78 22.72
CA GLY A 32 23.93 -0.88 23.79
C GLY A 32 23.43 -0.26 25.09
N ASP A 33 22.94 0.98 25.04
CA ASP A 33 22.41 1.69 26.21
C ASP A 33 21.28 0.92 26.88
N LEU A 34 20.36 0.33 26.10
CA LEU A 34 19.25 -0.47 26.62
C LEU A 34 19.71 -1.78 27.29
N LEU A 35 20.81 -2.36 26.80
CA LEU A 35 21.42 -3.55 27.40
C LEU A 35 22.07 -3.23 28.74
N GLU A 36 22.66 -2.04 28.88
CA GLU A 36 23.32 -1.60 30.10
C GLU A 36 22.34 -1.09 31.17
N ALA A 37 21.25 -0.44 30.78
CA ALA A 37 20.34 0.22 31.71
C ALA A 37 19.48 -0.75 32.57
N HIS A 38 19.39 -2.04 32.20
CA HIS A 38 18.58 -3.06 32.92
C HIS A 38 17.13 -2.62 33.23
N GLU A 39 16.57 -1.76 32.40
CA GLU A 39 15.23 -1.21 32.61
C GLU A 39 14.12 -2.18 32.24
N SER A 40 12.91 -1.90 32.73
CA SER A 40 11.72 -2.62 32.29
C SER A 40 11.49 -2.46 30.78
N PRO A 41 11.03 -3.50 30.06
CA PRO A 41 10.82 -3.43 28.60
C PRO A 41 9.92 -2.28 28.14
N LEU A 42 8.93 -1.90 28.97
CA LEU A 42 8.04 -0.78 28.68
C LEU A 42 8.77 0.57 28.73
N ALA A 43 9.61 0.78 29.75
CA ALA A 43 10.43 1.98 29.88
C ALA A 43 11.37 2.12 28.68
N SER A 44 12.04 1.03 28.29
CA SER A 44 12.87 0.98 27.09
C SER A 44 12.11 1.38 25.82
N VAL A 45 10.90 0.83 25.60
CA VAL A 45 10.08 1.19 24.43
C VAL A 45 9.69 2.67 24.44
N LEU A 46 9.28 3.21 25.60
CA LEU A 46 8.91 4.62 25.73
C LEU A 46 10.11 5.56 25.51
N GLN A 47 11.29 5.21 26.00
CA GLN A 47 12.53 5.97 25.77
C GLN A 47 12.89 6.01 24.28
N VAL A 48 12.92 4.85 23.60
CA VAL A 48 13.19 4.80 22.16
C VAL A 48 12.10 5.53 21.37
N LEU A 49 10.83 5.38 21.75
CA LEU A 49 9.73 6.10 21.10
C LEU A 49 9.89 7.61 21.22
N GLY A 50 10.22 8.12 22.42
CA GLY A 50 10.47 9.55 22.65
C GLY A 50 11.62 10.08 21.79
N LEU A 51 12.71 9.31 21.68
CA LEU A 51 13.85 9.64 20.83
C LEU A 51 13.45 9.71 19.34
N VAL A 52 12.73 8.70 18.85
CA VAL A 52 12.22 8.64 17.48
C VAL A 52 11.31 9.82 17.20
N LEU A 53 10.36 10.14 18.09
CA LEU A 53 9.44 11.27 17.94
C LEU A 53 10.18 12.61 17.87
N ARG A 54 11.12 12.87 18.80
CA ARG A 54 11.91 14.11 18.79
C ARG A 54 12.70 14.27 17.49
N ARG A 55 13.29 13.18 16.98
CA ARG A 55 13.98 13.18 15.69
C ARG A 55 13.05 13.44 14.53
N GLN A 56 11.89 12.78 14.49
CA GLN A 56 10.90 13.02 13.44
C GLN A 56 10.48 14.50 13.44
N LEU A 57 10.16 15.07 14.60
CA LEU A 57 9.81 16.49 14.72
C LEU A 57 10.92 17.41 14.21
N ASN A 58 12.18 17.13 14.54
CA ASN A 58 13.32 17.90 14.03
C ASN A 58 13.45 17.81 12.50
N HIS A 59 13.12 16.66 11.88
CA HIS A 59 13.10 16.54 10.43
C HIS A 59 11.95 17.34 9.81
N TRP A 60 10.78 17.32 10.42
CA TRP A 60 9.60 18.09 10.00
C TRP A 60 9.76 19.60 10.15
N ALA A 61 10.71 20.07 10.96
CA ALA A 61 11.07 21.49 11.00
C ALA A 61 11.71 21.97 9.68
N ARG A 62 12.22 21.06 8.83
CA ARG A 62 12.73 21.40 7.49
C ARG A 62 11.56 21.47 6.50
N TRP A 63 11.68 22.30 5.46
CA TRP A 63 10.62 22.45 4.45
C TRP A 63 10.49 21.23 3.51
N GLN A 64 11.55 20.42 3.35
CA GLN A 64 11.59 19.31 2.39
C GLN A 64 10.51 18.24 2.64
N PRO A 65 10.30 17.72 3.87
CA PRO A 65 9.20 16.81 4.16
C PRO A 65 7.83 17.39 3.81
N TRP A 66 7.58 18.67 4.08
CA TRP A 66 6.31 19.32 3.75
C TRP A 66 6.03 19.31 2.24
N LEU A 67 7.04 19.58 1.41
CA LEU A 67 6.85 19.49 -0.05
C LEU A 67 6.57 18.06 -0.50
N VAL A 68 7.30 17.06 0.02
CA VAL A 68 7.01 15.65 -0.32
C VAL A 68 5.61 15.26 0.12
N PHE A 69 5.20 15.70 1.32
CA PHE A 69 3.88 15.44 1.84
C PHE A 69 2.78 16.03 0.95
N ILE A 70 2.86 17.33 0.66
CA ILE A 70 1.83 18.05 -0.11
C ILE A 70 1.83 17.62 -1.58
N ALA A 71 3.00 17.53 -2.21
CA ALA A 71 3.11 17.31 -3.65
C ALA A 71 3.03 15.83 -4.05
N VAL A 72 3.34 14.90 -3.14
CA VAL A 72 3.39 13.46 -3.45
C VAL A 72 2.46 12.66 -2.57
N VAL A 73 2.61 12.71 -1.24
CA VAL A 73 1.89 11.80 -0.34
C VAL A 73 0.38 12.04 -0.37
N THR A 74 -0.05 13.29 -0.21
CA THR A 74 -1.48 13.67 -0.21
C THR A 74 -2.20 13.30 -1.51
N PRO A 75 -1.75 13.72 -2.71
CA PRO A 75 -2.45 13.37 -3.95
C PRO A 75 -2.48 11.86 -4.18
N LEU A 76 -1.40 11.17 -3.84
CA LEU A 76 -1.31 9.72 -4.00
C LEU A 76 -2.25 8.97 -3.04
N ALA A 77 -2.33 9.41 -1.78
CA ALA A 77 -3.26 8.85 -0.80
C ALA A 77 -4.71 9.01 -1.26
N VAL A 78 -5.08 10.21 -1.73
CA VAL A 78 -6.42 10.51 -2.25
C VAL A 78 -6.72 9.64 -3.48
N VAL A 79 -5.82 9.62 -4.46
CA VAL A 79 -6.07 8.92 -5.71
C VAL A 79 -6.15 7.41 -5.52
N LEU A 80 -5.22 6.81 -4.75
CA LEU A 80 -5.26 5.37 -4.46
C LEU A 80 -6.52 4.99 -3.67
N SER A 81 -6.91 5.80 -2.68
CA SER A 81 -8.10 5.53 -1.86
C SER A 81 -9.39 5.63 -2.65
N GLN A 82 -9.52 6.66 -3.49
CA GLN A 82 -10.69 6.84 -4.34
C GLN A 82 -10.80 5.73 -5.37
N THR A 83 -9.68 5.40 -6.04
CA THR A 83 -9.64 4.30 -7.02
C THR A 83 -9.97 2.95 -6.36
N ALA A 84 -9.46 2.70 -5.15
CA ALA A 84 -9.79 1.50 -4.38
C ALA A 84 -11.28 1.45 -3.99
N ARG A 85 -11.86 2.58 -3.61
CA ARG A 85 -13.28 2.69 -3.25
C ARG A 85 -14.19 2.44 -4.45
N GLU A 86 -13.88 3.03 -5.61
CA GLU A 86 -14.64 2.79 -6.85
C GLU A 86 -14.56 1.33 -7.28
N PHE A 87 -13.34 0.76 -7.25
CA PHE A 87 -13.12 -0.65 -7.49
C PHE A 87 -13.93 -1.53 -6.54
N ALA A 88 -13.94 -1.21 -5.25
CA ALA A 88 -14.72 -1.94 -4.27
C ALA A 88 -16.22 -1.85 -4.50
N GLY A 89 -16.73 -0.68 -4.91
CA GLY A 89 -18.14 -0.51 -5.26
C GLY A 89 -18.54 -1.40 -6.43
N TRP A 90 -17.74 -1.41 -7.50
CA TRP A 90 -17.96 -2.29 -8.64
C TRP A 90 -17.85 -3.77 -8.23
N ALA A 91 -16.76 -4.17 -7.59
CA ALA A 91 -16.54 -5.55 -7.15
C ALA A 91 -17.61 -6.04 -6.17
N ALA A 92 -18.19 -5.16 -5.34
CA ALA A 92 -19.25 -5.50 -4.40
C ALA A 92 -20.54 -5.91 -5.13
N VAL A 93 -20.91 -5.19 -6.20
CA VAL A 93 -22.11 -5.51 -7.00
C VAL A 93 -21.98 -6.88 -7.64
N TYR A 94 -20.84 -7.19 -8.26
CA TYR A 94 -20.61 -8.50 -8.87
C TYR A 94 -20.47 -9.62 -7.84
N SER A 95 -19.79 -9.36 -6.73
CA SER A 95 -19.66 -10.34 -5.65
C SER A 95 -21.02 -10.65 -5.05
N TRP A 96 -21.88 -9.65 -4.83
CA TRP A 96 -23.25 -9.87 -4.37
C TRP A 96 -24.09 -10.63 -5.39
N MET A 97 -23.97 -10.31 -6.69
CA MET A 97 -24.63 -11.07 -7.75
C MET A 97 -24.21 -12.56 -7.71
N LEU A 98 -22.91 -12.83 -7.56
CA LEU A 98 -22.35 -14.19 -7.59
C LEU A 98 -22.56 -14.98 -6.29
N ILE A 99 -22.62 -14.31 -5.14
CA ILE A 99 -22.69 -14.99 -3.84
C ILE A 99 -24.13 -15.06 -3.35
N ASN A 100 -24.87 -13.95 -3.47
CA ASN A 100 -26.18 -13.80 -2.85
C ASN A 100 -27.34 -14.14 -3.79
N ASN A 101 -27.16 -14.03 -5.11
CA ASN A 101 -28.22 -14.35 -6.08
C ASN A 101 -28.00 -15.65 -6.85
N THR A 102 -26.95 -16.40 -6.53
CA THR A 102 -26.69 -17.67 -7.20
C THR A 102 -27.69 -18.73 -6.75
N ASP A 103 -28.52 -19.17 -7.68
CA ASP A 103 -29.44 -20.29 -7.50
C ASP A 103 -29.08 -21.46 -8.41
N ALA A 104 -29.70 -22.62 -8.17
CA ALA A 104 -29.43 -23.83 -8.95
C ALA A 104 -29.78 -23.67 -10.45
N THR A 105 -30.67 -22.74 -10.79
CA THR A 105 -31.06 -22.43 -12.18
C THR A 105 -30.01 -21.61 -12.91
N LEU A 106 -29.45 -20.58 -12.28
CA LEU A 106 -28.38 -19.75 -12.81
C LEU A 106 -27.10 -20.56 -13.00
N LEU A 107 -26.76 -21.44 -12.06
CA LEU A 107 -25.60 -22.33 -12.17
C LEU A 107 -25.66 -23.29 -13.37
N ARG A 108 -26.85 -23.59 -13.88
CA ARG A 108 -27.05 -24.42 -15.09
C ARG A 108 -26.90 -23.63 -16.39
N THR A 109 -26.92 -22.30 -16.33
CA THR A 109 -26.88 -21.45 -17.51
C THR A 109 -25.42 -21.14 -17.89
N PRO A 110 -24.92 -21.53 -19.09
CA PRO A 110 -23.53 -21.26 -19.49
C PRO A 110 -23.15 -19.78 -19.47
N GLY A 111 -24.11 -18.90 -19.78
CA GLY A 111 -23.92 -17.45 -19.75
C GLY A 111 -23.56 -16.91 -18.37
N PHE A 112 -24.05 -17.52 -17.29
CA PHE A 112 -23.68 -17.16 -15.93
C PHE A 112 -22.19 -17.37 -15.68
N TRP A 113 -21.65 -18.53 -16.07
CA TRP A 113 -20.23 -18.84 -15.92
C TRP A 113 -19.34 -17.99 -16.80
N HIS A 114 -19.78 -17.67 -18.02
CA HIS A 114 -19.05 -16.76 -18.89
C HIS A 114 -18.92 -15.37 -18.25
N GLY A 115 -20.03 -14.81 -17.75
CA GLY A 115 -20.01 -13.54 -17.02
C GLY A 115 -19.16 -13.62 -15.76
N ALA A 116 -19.31 -14.67 -14.95
CA ALA A 116 -18.53 -14.86 -13.73
C ALA A 116 -17.01 -14.89 -14.00
N LEU A 117 -16.57 -15.57 -15.06
CA LEU A 117 -15.17 -15.62 -15.47
C LEU A 117 -14.67 -14.27 -15.99
N GLU A 118 -15.47 -13.59 -16.81
CA GLU A 118 -15.13 -12.27 -17.35
C GLU A 118 -14.97 -11.24 -16.24
N TYR A 119 -15.98 -11.11 -15.36
CA TYR A 119 -15.96 -10.17 -14.24
C TYR A 119 -14.94 -10.56 -13.19
N GLY A 120 -14.82 -11.84 -12.85
CA GLY A 120 -13.80 -12.34 -11.93
C GLY A 120 -12.38 -12.02 -12.44
N GLY A 121 -12.13 -12.25 -13.73
CA GLY A 121 -10.87 -11.88 -14.38
C GLY A 121 -10.60 -10.37 -14.33
N ALA A 122 -11.61 -9.54 -14.57
CA ALA A 122 -11.50 -8.09 -14.45
C ALA A 122 -11.24 -7.63 -13.01
N ILE A 123 -11.89 -8.22 -11.99
CA ILE A 123 -11.64 -7.95 -10.56
C ILE A 123 -10.18 -8.26 -10.21
N VAL A 124 -9.69 -9.44 -10.59
CA VAL A 124 -8.31 -9.86 -10.32
C VAL A 124 -7.30 -8.95 -11.01
N LYS A 125 -7.54 -8.64 -12.29
CA LYS A 125 -6.67 -7.74 -13.07
C LYS A 125 -6.58 -6.36 -12.44
N PHE A 126 -7.72 -5.76 -12.09
CA PHE A 126 -7.74 -4.43 -11.49
C PHE A 126 -7.12 -4.42 -10.09
N GLY A 127 -7.43 -5.43 -9.27
CA GLY A 127 -6.83 -5.58 -7.94
C GLY A 127 -5.30 -5.74 -8.01
N LEU A 128 -4.78 -6.48 -8.99
CA LEU A 128 -3.34 -6.62 -9.20
C LEU A 128 -2.69 -5.32 -9.66
N VAL A 129 -3.32 -4.58 -10.56
CA VAL A 129 -2.84 -3.25 -10.98
C VAL A 129 -2.77 -2.31 -9.77
N LEU A 130 -3.83 -2.25 -8.96
CA LEU A 130 -3.87 -1.39 -7.78
C LEU A 130 -2.83 -1.79 -6.73
N PHE A 131 -2.62 -3.09 -6.55
CA PHE A 131 -1.54 -3.65 -5.72
C PHE A 131 -0.17 -3.18 -6.21
N CYS A 132 0.10 -3.32 -7.51
CA CYS A 132 1.34 -2.87 -8.13
C CYS A 132 1.54 -1.35 -7.97
N CYS A 133 0.52 -0.55 -8.27
CA CYS A 133 0.55 0.90 -8.10
C CYS A 133 0.91 1.27 -6.66
N SER A 134 0.21 0.69 -5.69
CA SER A 134 0.40 0.97 -4.27
C SER A 134 1.79 0.56 -3.77
N TRP A 135 2.31 -0.56 -4.27
CA TRP A 135 3.68 -0.99 -3.99
C TRP A 135 4.73 -0.03 -4.56
N VAL A 136 4.57 0.42 -5.80
CA VAL A 136 5.47 1.42 -6.44
C VAL A 136 5.44 2.73 -5.67
N CYS A 137 4.26 3.16 -5.25
CA CYS A 137 4.05 4.35 -4.44
C CYS A 137 4.79 4.28 -3.10
N GLY A 138 4.69 3.15 -2.39
CA GLY A 138 5.45 2.92 -1.16
C GLY A 138 6.96 2.98 -1.38
N ARG A 139 7.45 2.43 -2.50
CA ARG A 139 8.87 2.52 -2.88
C ARG A 139 9.31 3.94 -3.17
N LEU A 140 8.50 4.70 -3.90
CA LEU A 140 8.78 6.10 -4.20
C LEU A 140 8.93 6.92 -2.92
N ILE A 141 7.99 6.79 -1.99
CA ILE A 141 8.04 7.49 -0.70
C ILE A 141 9.25 7.06 0.12
N ALA A 142 9.56 5.75 0.16
CA ALA A 142 10.74 5.26 0.85
C ALA A 142 12.06 5.82 0.26
N LYS A 143 12.10 6.08 -1.05
CA LYS A 143 13.26 6.70 -1.72
C LYS A 143 13.35 8.21 -1.44
N LEU A 144 12.25 8.94 -1.53
CA LEU A 144 12.20 10.39 -1.35
C LEU A 144 12.39 10.83 0.10
N SER A 145 12.00 9.98 1.06
CA SER A 145 11.82 10.36 2.46
C SER A 145 12.48 9.36 3.40
N ARG A 146 13.78 9.09 3.22
CA ARG A 146 14.50 8.03 3.97
C ARG A 146 14.35 8.20 5.50
N HIS A 147 14.57 9.41 5.99
CA HIS A 147 14.53 9.73 7.43
C HIS A 147 13.11 9.92 7.98
N THR A 148 12.16 10.34 7.13
CA THR A 148 10.76 10.59 7.51
C THR A 148 9.80 9.54 6.95
N ARG A 149 10.30 8.35 6.60
CA ARG A 149 9.49 7.32 5.94
C ARG A 149 8.29 6.91 6.78
N LEU A 150 8.46 6.70 8.09
CA LEU A 150 7.39 6.21 8.96
C LEU A 150 6.29 7.25 9.12
N SER A 151 6.67 8.52 9.32
CA SER A 151 5.71 9.62 9.42
C SER A 151 4.95 9.81 8.10
N MET A 152 5.62 9.74 6.95
CA MET A 152 4.94 9.79 5.64
C MET A 152 4.00 8.62 5.41
N GLY A 153 4.40 7.40 5.79
CA GLY A 153 3.54 6.22 5.69
C GLY A 153 2.29 6.32 6.59
N LEU A 154 2.47 6.82 7.81
CA LEU A 154 1.36 7.07 8.73
C LEU A 154 0.42 8.15 8.20
N LEU A 155 0.94 9.25 7.68
CA LEU A 155 0.14 10.32 7.08
C LEU A 155 -0.64 9.82 5.86
N LEU A 156 -0.02 9.02 4.99
CA LEU A 156 -0.73 8.38 3.88
C LEU A 156 -1.88 7.50 4.38
N LEU A 157 -1.64 6.69 5.41
CA LEU A 157 -2.68 5.85 6.02
C LEU A 157 -3.83 6.70 6.58
N VAL A 158 -3.52 7.74 7.35
CA VAL A 158 -4.52 8.64 7.94
C VAL A 158 -5.34 9.32 6.86
N ILE A 159 -4.71 9.93 5.85
CA ILE A 159 -5.42 10.55 4.73
C ILE A 159 -6.28 9.53 3.98
N SER A 160 -5.75 8.34 3.74
CA SER A 160 -6.47 7.29 3.03
C SER A 160 -7.70 6.82 3.81
N LEU A 161 -7.59 6.66 5.12
CA LEU A 161 -8.72 6.33 5.98
C LEU A 161 -9.74 7.46 6.02
N LEU A 162 -9.30 8.72 6.11
CA LEU A 162 -10.19 9.88 6.04
C LEU A 162 -10.96 9.91 4.71
N VAL A 163 -10.28 9.69 3.58
CA VAL A 163 -10.93 9.62 2.26
C VAL A 163 -11.91 8.45 2.17
N ASN A 164 -11.60 7.29 2.76
CA ASN A 164 -12.52 6.15 2.77
C ASN A 164 -13.75 6.39 3.66
N ILE A 165 -13.58 6.97 4.85
CA ILE A 165 -14.66 7.21 5.83
C ILE A 165 -15.53 8.39 5.41
N ILE A 166 -14.91 9.53 5.13
CA ILE A 166 -15.62 10.78 4.82
C ILE A 166 -16.09 10.76 3.36
N GLY A 167 -15.33 10.11 2.47
CA GLY A 167 -15.42 10.35 1.04
C GLY A 167 -14.72 11.64 0.63
N ILE A 168 -14.43 11.77 -0.66
CA ILE A 168 -14.11 13.07 -1.23
C ILE A 168 -15.42 13.89 -1.22
N PRO A 169 -15.40 15.18 -0.81
CA PRO A 169 -16.60 16.03 -0.78
C PRO A 169 -17.29 16.23 -2.14
N SER A 170 -16.77 15.64 -3.23
CA SER A 170 -17.45 15.53 -4.52
C SER A 170 -18.85 14.91 -4.43
N HIS A 171 -19.03 13.99 -3.49
CA HIS A 171 -20.35 13.42 -3.22
C HIS A 171 -21.25 14.32 -2.38
N ALA A 172 -20.80 15.46 -1.85
CA ALA A 172 -21.71 16.36 -1.13
C ALA A 172 -22.78 16.93 -2.09
N ARG A 173 -22.41 17.29 -3.33
CA ARG A 173 -23.40 17.69 -4.35
C ARG A 173 -24.24 16.51 -4.84
N ALA A 174 -23.63 15.37 -5.14
CA ALA A 174 -24.39 14.19 -5.55
C ALA A 174 -25.32 13.67 -4.43
N PHE A 175 -24.93 13.77 -3.16
CA PHE A 175 -25.74 13.44 -2.00
C PHE A 175 -26.86 14.46 -1.82
N LEU A 176 -26.62 15.75 -2.04
CA LEU A 176 -27.69 16.76 -2.02
C LEU A 176 -28.68 16.58 -3.18
N ILE A 177 -28.22 16.15 -4.35
CA ILE A 177 -29.07 15.89 -5.53
C ILE A 177 -29.79 14.54 -5.38
N HIS A 178 -29.12 13.48 -4.93
CA HIS A 178 -29.69 12.14 -4.75
C HIS A 178 -30.40 11.92 -3.41
N ALA A 179 -30.29 12.83 -2.44
CA ALA A 179 -31.17 12.80 -1.27
C ALA A 179 -32.65 12.95 -1.68
N ASN A 180 -32.90 13.54 -2.87
CA ASN A 180 -34.24 13.66 -3.42
C ASN A 180 -34.61 12.51 -4.38
N ASP A 181 -33.62 11.92 -5.08
CA ASP A 181 -33.85 10.76 -5.94
C ASP A 181 -33.82 9.46 -5.12
N ARG A 182 -35.00 8.86 -4.89
CA ARG A 182 -35.14 7.55 -4.23
C ARG A 182 -34.44 6.39 -4.95
N TYR A 183 -33.87 6.62 -6.14
CA TYR A 183 -33.21 5.61 -6.94
C TYR A 183 -31.70 5.62 -6.69
N PHE A 184 -31.25 4.82 -5.72
CA PHE A 184 -29.86 4.45 -5.61
C PHE A 184 -29.60 3.23 -6.50
N PRO A 185 -28.95 3.38 -7.67
CA PRO A 185 -28.55 2.23 -8.46
C PRO A 185 -27.67 1.32 -7.57
N ASN A 186 -28.05 0.05 -7.45
CA ASN A 186 -27.46 -0.95 -6.53
C ASN A 186 -27.78 -0.78 -5.04
N GLY A 187 -28.80 -0.01 -4.67
CA GLY A 187 -29.28 0.12 -3.29
C GLY A 187 -29.44 -1.21 -2.53
N PRO A 188 -30.00 -2.28 -3.13
CA PRO A 188 -30.12 -3.59 -2.47
C PRO A 188 -28.76 -4.21 -2.08
N VAL A 189 -27.71 -4.01 -2.88
CA VAL A 189 -26.37 -4.51 -2.59
C VAL A 189 -25.80 -3.82 -1.34
N PHE A 190 -25.90 -2.50 -1.32
CA PHE A 190 -25.34 -1.67 -0.25
C PHE A 190 -26.23 -1.53 0.99
N ALA A 191 -27.43 -2.12 0.96
CA ALA A 191 -28.25 -2.33 2.15
C ALA A 191 -27.56 -3.28 3.14
N LEU A 192 -26.73 -4.21 2.64
CA LEU A 192 -25.95 -5.12 3.46
C LEU A 192 -24.69 -4.41 3.99
N ALA A 193 -24.56 -4.33 5.32
CA ALA A 193 -23.43 -3.68 5.99
C ALA A 193 -22.07 -4.26 5.56
N PHE A 194 -22.03 -5.54 5.19
CA PHE A 194 -20.82 -6.18 4.65
C PHE A 194 -20.33 -5.47 3.37
N TYR A 195 -21.17 -5.35 2.34
CA TYR A 195 -20.78 -4.75 1.05
C TYR A 195 -20.57 -3.24 1.15
N ARG A 196 -21.24 -2.57 2.09
CA ARG A 196 -21.10 -1.12 2.31
C ARG A 196 -19.84 -0.73 3.08
N THR A 197 -19.46 -1.51 4.10
CA THR A 197 -18.43 -1.09 5.07
C THR A 197 -17.22 -2.01 5.07
N TRP A 198 -17.43 -3.31 5.24
CA TRP A 198 -16.34 -4.27 5.43
C TRP A 198 -15.63 -4.61 4.11
N PHE A 199 -16.40 -4.84 3.05
CA PHE A 199 -15.86 -5.24 1.75
C PHE A 199 -14.90 -4.20 1.14
N PRO A 200 -15.24 -2.89 1.10
CA PRO A 200 -14.29 -1.86 0.65
C PRO A 200 -13.06 -1.76 1.53
N LEU A 201 -13.21 -1.88 2.85
CA LEU A 201 -12.08 -1.85 3.79
C LEU A 201 -11.13 -3.03 3.53
N ILE A 202 -11.66 -4.24 3.35
CA ILE A 202 -10.87 -5.44 3.07
C ILE A 202 -10.11 -5.26 1.75
N LEU A 203 -10.80 -4.85 0.68
CA LEU A 203 -10.15 -4.62 -0.60
C LEU A 203 -9.08 -3.53 -0.52
N PHE A 204 -9.34 -2.41 0.16
CA PHE A 204 -8.36 -1.36 0.39
C PHE A 204 -7.14 -1.87 1.16
N VAL A 205 -7.33 -2.64 2.23
CA VAL A 205 -6.23 -3.19 3.01
C VAL A 205 -5.37 -4.13 2.15
N LEU A 206 -6.00 -5.03 1.39
CA LEU A 206 -5.31 -6.02 0.57
C LEU A 206 -4.61 -5.42 -0.65
N THR A 207 -5.25 -4.48 -1.34
CA THR A 207 -4.76 -3.93 -2.62
C THR A 207 -3.99 -2.63 -2.48
N VAL A 208 -4.12 -1.91 -1.37
CA VAL A 208 -3.43 -0.63 -1.15
C VAL A 208 -2.51 -0.69 0.06
N LEU A 209 -3.06 -0.91 1.26
CA LEU A 209 -2.29 -0.71 2.48
C LEU A 209 -1.14 -1.72 2.65
N ILE A 210 -1.43 -3.01 2.51
CA ILE A 210 -0.42 -4.07 2.64
C ILE A 210 0.71 -3.89 1.60
N PRO A 211 0.45 -3.81 0.28
CA PRO A 211 1.52 -3.64 -0.71
C PRO A 211 2.33 -2.37 -0.47
N PHE A 212 1.68 -1.28 -0.08
CA PHE A 212 2.33 -0.01 0.25
C PHE A 212 3.30 -0.16 1.43
N LEU A 213 2.85 -0.73 2.55
CA LEU A 213 3.69 -0.95 3.73
C LEU A 213 4.83 -1.92 3.43
N LEU A 214 4.57 -3.01 2.70
CA LEU A 214 5.60 -3.97 2.28
C LEU A 214 6.69 -3.31 1.42
N ALA A 215 6.32 -2.34 0.59
CA ALA A 215 7.26 -1.57 -0.21
C ALA A 215 8.13 -0.61 0.61
N MET A 216 7.63 -0.12 1.75
CA MET A 216 8.35 0.80 2.62
C MET A 216 9.33 0.11 3.58
N ILE A 217 9.12 -1.17 3.87
CA ILE A 217 10.00 -1.92 4.76
C ILE A 217 11.41 -1.96 4.14
N PRO A 218 12.44 -1.45 4.84
CA PRO A 218 13.80 -1.46 4.33
C PRO A 218 14.25 -2.90 4.12
N THR A 219 14.61 -3.24 2.88
CA THR A 219 15.24 -4.52 2.60
C THR A 219 16.70 -4.40 2.95
N LYS A 220 17.13 -5.02 4.08
CA LYS A 220 18.53 -5.10 4.53
C LYS A 220 19.51 -5.57 3.45
N THR A 221 19.01 -6.26 2.44
CA THR A 221 19.74 -6.54 1.22
C THR A 221 19.91 -5.25 0.42
N SER A 222 20.90 -4.44 0.79
CA SER A 222 21.61 -3.55 -0.14
C SER A 222 22.41 -4.41 -1.15
N ILE A 223 21.74 -5.41 -1.74
CA ILE A 223 22.20 -6.02 -2.98
C ILE A 223 22.01 -4.89 -3.97
N ARG A 224 23.13 -4.28 -4.34
CA ARG A 224 23.25 -3.22 -5.35
C ARG A 224 22.24 -3.50 -6.45
N GLU A 225 21.10 -2.78 -6.43
CA GLU A 225 20.04 -2.98 -7.42
C GLU A 225 20.70 -2.82 -8.78
N SER A 226 20.50 -3.80 -9.66
CA SER A 226 21.06 -3.71 -11.00
C SER A 226 20.45 -2.46 -11.66
N LYS A 227 21.29 -1.68 -12.37
CA LYS A 227 20.83 -0.51 -13.13
C LYS A 227 19.53 -0.76 -13.93
N PRO A 228 19.34 -1.90 -14.65
CA PRO A 228 18.10 -2.13 -15.39
C PRO A 228 16.85 -2.23 -14.48
N VAL A 229 16.95 -2.86 -13.32
CA VAL A 229 15.81 -2.98 -12.39
C VAL A 229 15.41 -1.61 -11.84
N SER A 230 16.40 -0.76 -11.52
CA SER A 230 16.13 0.61 -11.07
C SER A 230 15.47 1.47 -12.16
N ILE A 231 15.89 1.32 -13.43
CA ILE A 231 15.26 2.00 -14.57
C ILE A 231 13.81 1.53 -14.75
N LEU A 232 13.57 0.21 -14.76
CA LEU A 232 12.21 -0.35 -14.90
C LEU A 232 11.28 0.10 -13.77
N LEU A 233 11.77 0.17 -12.53
CA LEU A 233 11.01 0.69 -11.40
C LEU A 233 10.70 2.18 -11.56
N SER A 234 11.65 2.96 -12.05
CA SER A 234 11.46 4.40 -12.31
C SER A 234 10.43 4.62 -13.43
N CYS A 235 10.52 3.88 -14.53
CA CYS A 235 9.53 3.90 -15.60
C CYS A 235 8.13 3.50 -15.09
N SER A 236 8.03 2.43 -14.31
CA SER A 236 6.76 2.03 -13.69
C SER A 236 6.20 3.12 -12.79
N THR A 237 7.04 3.83 -12.03
CA THR A 237 6.60 4.98 -11.22
C THR A 237 5.99 6.05 -12.09
N VAL A 238 6.63 6.41 -13.20
CA VAL A 238 6.10 7.39 -14.15
C VAL A 238 4.76 6.92 -14.73
N PHE A 239 4.67 5.67 -15.20
CA PHE A 239 3.42 5.10 -15.73
C PHE A 239 2.30 5.06 -14.68
N VAL A 240 2.61 4.73 -13.42
CA VAL A 240 1.64 4.80 -12.31
C VAL A 240 1.17 6.24 -12.15
N THR A 241 2.08 7.20 -12.04
CA THR A 241 1.70 8.60 -11.81
C THR A 241 0.86 9.17 -12.95
N VAL A 242 1.23 8.90 -14.21
CA VAL A 242 0.48 9.36 -15.39
C VAL A 242 -0.87 8.64 -15.47
N GLY A 243 -0.90 7.31 -15.35
CA GLY A 243 -2.16 6.56 -15.40
C GLY A 243 -3.11 6.89 -14.24
N LEU A 244 -2.59 7.27 -13.08
CA LEU A 244 -3.38 7.76 -11.96
C LEU A 244 -3.96 9.16 -12.22
N MET A 245 -3.25 10.02 -12.97
CA MET A 245 -3.77 11.33 -13.40
C MET A 245 -4.83 11.20 -14.51
N GLU A 246 -4.77 10.15 -15.31
CA GLU A 246 -5.75 9.89 -16.38
C GLU A 246 -7.06 9.24 -15.89
N GLN A 247 -7.23 9.08 -14.57
CA GLN A 247 -8.43 8.43 -14.05
C GLN A 247 -9.70 9.20 -14.44
N PRO A 248 -10.71 8.52 -15.04
CA PRO A 248 -11.94 9.17 -15.49
C PRO A 248 -12.68 9.89 -14.36
N TRP A 249 -12.59 9.40 -13.13
CA TRP A 249 -13.20 10.05 -11.97
C TRP A 249 -12.49 11.36 -11.61
N LEU A 250 -11.15 11.43 -11.70
CA LEU A 250 -10.39 12.64 -11.41
C LEU A 250 -10.68 13.69 -12.47
N LEU A 251 -10.71 13.27 -13.74
CA LEU A 251 -11.10 14.11 -14.85
C LEU A 251 -12.52 14.62 -14.67
N ARG A 252 -13.49 13.72 -14.40
CA ARG A 252 -14.90 14.09 -14.11
C ARG A 252 -15.01 15.06 -12.95
N GLU A 253 -14.20 14.86 -11.91
CA GLU A 253 -14.16 15.74 -10.75
C GLU A 253 -13.69 17.12 -11.15
N ILE A 254 -12.46 17.24 -11.69
CA ILE A 254 -11.89 18.51 -12.21
C ILE A 254 -12.88 19.20 -13.14
N TRP A 255 -13.57 18.42 -13.96
CA TRP A 255 -14.59 18.89 -14.88
C TRP A 255 -15.87 19.40 -14.25
N SER A 256 -16.34 18.78 -13.17
CA SER A 256 -17.50 19.28 -12.42
C SER A 256 -17.25 20.67 -11.83
N TRP A 257 -15.99 21.08 -11.73
CA TRP A 257 -15.57 22.44 -11.35
C TRP A 257 -15.44 23.40 -12.54
N GLN A 258 -15.47 22.91 -13.79
CA GLN A 258 -15.38 23.75 -14.99
C GLN A 258 -16.78 24.13 -15.51
N ILE A 259 -16.96 25.41 -15.82
CA ILE A 259 -18.23 25.99 -16.32
C ILE A 259 -18.48 25.60 -17.80
N ILE A 260 -17.45 25.20 -18.54
CA ILE A 260 -17.52 24.97 -20.00
C ILE A 260 -17.06 23.55 -20.33
N PRO A 261 -17.87 22.77 -21.07
CA PRO A 261 -17.49 21.42 -21.42
C PRO A 261 -16.49 21.36 -22.59
N ALA A 262 -15.26 20.91 -22.34
CA ALA A 262 -14.29 20.52 -23.37
C ALA A 262 -14.54 19.10 -23.97
N PRO A 263 -14.09 18.80 -25.19
CA PRO A 263 -14.22 17.45 -25.73
C PRO A 263 -13.29 16.45 -25.00
N TRP A 264 -13.79 15.23 -24.75
CA TRP A 264 -13.02 14.15 -24.13
C TRP A 264 -11.90 13.69 -25.07
N VAL A 265 -10.64 13.91 -24.70
CA VAL A 265 -9.51 13.28 -25.39
C VAL A 265 -9.33 11.89 -24.79
N HIS A 266 -9.65 10.86 -25.57
CA HIS A 266 -9.40 9.47 -25.19
C HIS A 266 -7.89 9.21 -25.17
N LEU A 267 -7.27 9.36 -24.00
CA LEU A 267 -5.91 8.91 -23.76
C LEU A 267 -5.88 7.38 -23.69
N PRO A 268 -4.82 6.73 -24.22
CA PRO A 268 -4.70 5.28 -24.17
C PRO A 268 -4.64 4.79 -22.71
N TYR A 269 -5.27 3.66 -22.40
CA TYR A 269 -5.29 3.12 -21.04
C TYR A 269 -3.90 2.61 -20.62
N LEU A 270 -3.10 3.45 -19.94
CA LEU A 270 -1.70 3.16 -19.61
C LEU A 270 -1.48 2.33 -18.34
N LEU A 271 -2.50 2.18 -17.48
CA LEU A 271 -2.39 1.44 -16.22
C LEU A 271 -1.87 0.00 -16.31
N PRO A 272 -2.17 -0.81 -17.34
CA PRO A 272 -1.64 -2.16 -17.43
C PRO A 272 -0.10 -2.19 -17.45
N PHE A 273 0.53 -1.18 -18.06
CA PHE A 273 1.99 -1.08 -18.14
C PHE A 273 2.64 -0.75 -16.78
N ALA A 274 1.90 -0.13 -15.86
CA ALA A 274 2.36 0.14 -14.51
C ALA A 274 2.73 -1.15 -13.74
N SER A 275 2.07 -2.27 -14.05
CA SER A 275 2.28 -3.56 -13.38
C SER A 275 3.59 -4.26 -13.77
N ILE A 276 4.19 -3.91 -14.91
CA ILE A 276 5.38 -4.58 -15.46
C ILE A 276 6.58 -4.42 -14.53
N GLY A 277 6.84 -3.21 -14.02
CA GLY A 277 7.98 -2.94 -13.14
C GLY A 277 7.98 -3.78 -11.85
N PRO A 278 6.89 -3.75 -11.04
CA PRO A 278 6.76 -4.57 -9.84
C PRO A 278 6.85 -6.07 -10.14
N ALA A 279 6.21 -6.55 -11.21
CA ALA A 279 6.28 -7.94 -11.61
C ALA A 279 7.73 -8.36 -11.91
N CYS A 280 8.45 -7.59 -12.73
CA CYS A 280 9.87 -7.84 -13.03
C CYS A 280 10.74 -7.80 -11.76
N TYR A 281 10.49 -6.86 -10.84
CA TYR A 281 11.22 -6.76 -9.58
C TYR A 281 11.02 -8.00 -8.69
N LEU A 282 9.76 -8.44 -8.54
CA LEU A 282 9.43 -9.62 -7.75
C LEU A 282 10.06 -10.87 -8.36
N LEU A 283 9.93 -11.07 -9.67
CA LEU A 283 10.55 -12.19 -10.40
C LEU A 283 12.08 -12.21 -10.23
N TRP A 284 12.73 -11.06 -10.40
CA TRP A 284 14.18 -10.93 -10.19
C TRP A 284 14.58 -11.32 -8.76
N ARG A 285 13.81 -10.84 -7.77
CA ARG A 285 14.07 -11.14 -6.35
C ARG A 285 13.87 -12.62 -6.01
N PHE A 286 12.85 -13.26 -6.58
CA PHE A 286 12.64 -14.70 -6.42
C PHE A 286 13.79 -15.50 -7.06
N GLY A 287 14.25 -15.11 -8.25
CA GLY A 287 15.41 -15.71 -8.91
C GLY A 287 16.68 -15.66 -8.06
N GLN A 288 16.97 -14.52 -7.42
CA GLN A 288 18.15 -14.39 -6.56
C GLN A 288 18.14 -15.31 -5.33
N ARG A 289 16.95 -15.52 -4.72
CA ARG A 289 16.83 -16.44 -3.58
C ARG A 289 17.15 -17.87 -3.99
N SER A 290 16.74 -18.28 -5.19
CA SER A 290 17.05 -19.60 -5.72
C SER A 290 18.56 -19.77 -5.96
N CYS A 291 19.24 -18.79 -6.55
CA CYS A 291 20.69 -18.86 -6.80
C CYS A 291 21.52 -18.90 -5.49
N ASN A 292 21.14 -18.13 -4.48
CA ASN A 292 21.86 -18.12 -3.20
C ASN A 292 21.75 -19.44 -2.43
N ASN A 293 20.63 -20.16 -2.58
CA ASN A 293 20.47 -21.49 -2.00
C ASN A 293 21.28 -22.56 -2.73
N PHE A 294 21.56 -22.33 -4.02
CA PHE A 294 22.29 -23.26 -4.88
C PHE A 294 23.80 -23.04 -4.94
N SER A 295 24.32 -21.91 -4.43
CA SER A 295 25.76 -21.84 -4.17
C SER A 295 26.04 -22.92 -3.12
N PRO A 296 26.68 -24.06 -3.48
CA PRO A 296 27.05 -25.03 -2.48
C PRO A 296 27.84 -24.23 -1.47
N ARG A 297 27.42 -24.25 -0.19
CA ARG A 297 28.28 -23.80 0.89
C ARG A 297 29.57 -24.56 0.64
N ALA A 298 30.53 -23.90 0.00
CA ALA A 298 31.87 -24.41 -0.15
C ALA A 298 32.23 -24.72 1.30
N ARG A 299 32.20 -26.02 1.63
CA ARG A 299 32.51 -26.50 2.96
C ARG A 299 33.82 -25.80 3.23
N ARG A 300 33.81 -24.85 4.17
CA ARG A 300 35.06 -24.40 4.76
C ARG A 300 35.61 -25.69 5.34
N LEU A 301 36.43 -26.36 4.55
CA LEU A 301 37.18 -27.52 5.00
C LEU A 301 37.86 -27.00 6.27
N PRO A 302 37.67 -27.67 7.42
CA PRO A 302 38.28 -27.22 8.65
C PRO A 302 39.76 -27.01 8.34
N LYS A 303 40.26 -25.79 8.56
CA LYS A 303 41.71 -25.52 8.52
C LYS A 303 42.32 -26.57 9.46
N ARG A 304 43.03 -27.55 8.90
CA ARG A 304 43.81 -28.51 9.68
C ARG A 304 44.66 -27.68 10.63
N ALA A 305 44.46 -27.87 11.93
CA ALA A 305 45.38 -27.39 12.94
C ALA A 305 46.77 -27.97 12.60
N GLY A 306 47.76 -27.09 12.42
CA GLY A 306 49.14 -27.52 12.25
C GLY A 306 49.65 -28.17 13.54
N PRO A 307 50.59 -29.13 13.45
CA PRO A 307 51.19 -29.75 14.63
C PRO A 307 52.03 -28.73 15.42
N ALA A 308 51.94 -28.83 16.74
CA ALA A 308 52.77 -28.13 17.72
C ALA A 308 54.20 -28.70 17.77
#